data_AF-A0A075FPE9-F1
#
_entry.id   AF-A0A075FPE9-F1
#
_cell.length_a   1.000
_cell.length_b   1.000
_cell.length_c   1.000
_cell.angle_alpha   90.00
_cell.angle_beta   90.00
_cell.angle_gamma   90.00
#
_symmetry.space_group_name_H-M   'P 1'
#
loop_
_entity.id
_entity.type
_entity.pdbx_description
1 polymer ?
#
loop_
_entity_poly.entity_id
_entity_poly.type
_entity_poly.pdbx_seq_one_letter_code
_entity_poly.pdbx_strand_id
1 'polypeptide(L)'
;MKLELAIGAVMHNGKHTIMSGPIDAVMRRSLSYVIIRPGKRKASDIAKLIKNKLILKLDSDISEIYKGKSIDEYLRVLPPGGAEIVDN
;
A
#
# COMPACT_ATOMS: atom_id res chain seq x y z
N MET A 1 9.96 -16.16 12.36
CA MET A 1 9.24 -14.88 12.18
C MET A 1 9.13 -14.60 10.69
N LYS A 2 7.92 -14.34 10.17
CA LYS A 2 7.78 -13.82 8.81
C LYS A 2 7.86 -12.30 8.90
N LEU A 3 8.79 -11.67 8.18
CA LEU A 3 8.89 -10.23 8.12
C LEU A 3 7.87 -9.73 7.09
N GLU A 4 6.72 -9.30 7.57
CA GLU A 4 5.60 -8.83 6.77
C GLU A 4 5.20 -7.42 7.21
N LEU A 5 4.74 -6.62 6.25
CA LEU A 5 4.34 -5.23 6.44
C LEU A 5 3.06 -4.98 5.66
N ALA A 6 2.14 -4.21 6.22
CA ALA A 6 0.98 -3.74 5.49
C ALA A 6 1.22 -2.34 4.92
N ILE A 7 0.62 -2.08 3.77
CA ILE A 7 0.57 -0.78 3.11
C ILE A 7 -0.90 -0.46 2.87
N GLY A 8 -1.36 0.69 3.36
CA GLY A 8 -2.77 1.04 3.39
C GLY A 8 -3.06 2.41 2.79
N ALA A 9 -4.19 2.48 2.11
CA ALA A 9 -4.90 3.71 1.81
C ALA A 9 -5.58 4.22 3.09
N VAL A 10 -5.15 5.37 3.63
CA VAL A 10 -5.60 5.87 4.93
C VAL A 10 -6.07 7.33 4.84
N MET A 11 -7.07 7.67 5.67
CA MET A 11 -7.40 9.06 5.96
C MET A 11 -6.64 9.50 7.21
N HIS A 12 -5.67 10.40 7.07
CA HIS A 12 -4.88 10.90 8.19
C HIS A 12 -4.91 12.43 8.21
N ASN A 13 -5.32 13.01 9.35
CA ASN A 13 -5.48 14.47 9.52
C ASN A 13 -6.28 15.13 8.40
N GLY A 14 -7.40 14.50 8.00
CA GLY A 14 -8.28 14.99 6.94
C GLY A 14 -7.72 14.85 5.51
N LYS A 15 -6.59 14.16 5.33
CA LYS A 15 -5.96 13.94 4.02
C LYS A 15 -5.89 12.46 3.68
N HIS A 16 -6.26 12.13 2.45
CA HIS A 16 -6.01 10.81 1.87
C HIS A 16 -4.52 10.64 1.57
N THR A 17 -3.91 9.65 2.21
CA THR A 17 -2.48 9.36 2.09
C THR A 17 -2.23 7.85 2.11
N ILE A 18 -0.98 7.44 1.85
CA ILE A 18 -0.54 6.06 1.88
C ILE A 18 0.39 5.91 3.08
N MET A 19 0.18 4.88 3.89
CA MET A 19 1.03 4.57 5.02
C MET A 19 1.44 3.10 5.01
N SER A 20 2.60 2.82 5.59
CA SER A 20 3.06 1.45 5.84
C SER A 20 3.31 1.24 7.33
N GLY A 21 3.19 -0.01 7.80
CA GLY A 21 3.35 -0.32 9.22
C GLY A 21 2.98 -1.77 9.58
N PRO A 22 2.97 -2.09 10.88
CA PRO A 22 2.52 -3.40 11.36
C PRO A 22 1.12 -3.73 10.83
N ILE A 23 0.93 -4.99 10.43
CA ILE A 23 -0.29 -5.47 9.76
C ILE A 23 -1.55 -5.04 10.52
N ASP A 24 -1.61 -5.36 11.81
CA ASP A 24 -2.72 -5.04 12.69
C ASP A 24 -3.03 -3.55 12.78
N ALA A 25 -2.00 -2.69 12.76
CA ALA A 25 -2.16 -1.25 12.90
C ALA A 25 -2.71 -0.61 11.62
N VAL A 26 -2.20 -1.03 10.46
CA VAL A 26 -2.65 -0.53 9.15
C VAL A 26 -4.07 -1.01 8.88
N MET A 27 -4.36 -2.30 9.09
CA MET A 27 -5.68 -2.88 8.84
C MET A 27 -6.80 -2.14 9.58
N ARG A 28 -6.58 -1.74 10.84
CA ARG A 28 -7.57 -1.01 11.65
C ARG A 28 -7.82 0.43 11.20
N ARG A 29 -6.93 1.03 10.42
CA ARG A 29 -6.96 2.46 10.07
C ARG A 29 -7.11 2.72 8.57
N SER A 30 -6.95 1.69 7.76
CA SER A 30 -6.98 1.80 6.29
C SER A 30 -8.36 1.50 5.72
N LEU A 31 -8.72 2.24 4.68
CA LEU A 31 -9.87 1.96 3.82
C LEU A 31 -9.62 0.72 2.95
N SER A 32 -8.36 0.48 2.58
CA SER A 32 -7.90 -0.68 1.82
C SER A 32 -6.43 -0.92 2.13
N TYR A 33 -6.00 -2.18 2.11
CA TYR A 33 -4.61 -2.55 2.38
C TYR A 33 -4.10 -3.70 1.51
N VAL A 34 -2.77 -3.76 1.43
CA VAL A 34 -1.97 -4.82 0.81
C VAL A 34 -0.88 -5.23 1.78
N ILE A 35 -0.62 -6.53 1.90
CA ILE A 35 0.49 -7.06 2.70
C ILE A 35 1.65 -7.39 1.76
N ILE A 36 2.85 -7.00 2.17
CA ILE A 36 4.09 -7.31 1.46
C ILE A 36 5.10 -7.98 2.40
N ARG A 37 6.09 -8.63 1.79
CA ARG A 37 7.27 -9.20 2.46
C ARG A 37 8.53 -8.92 1.64
N PRO A 38 9.74 -9.01 2.22
CA PRO A 38 10.98 -8.96 1.46
C PRO A 38 10.98 -9.97 0.29
N GLY A 39 11.51 -9.54 -0.85
CA GLY A 39 11.38 -10.27 -2.11
C GLY A 39 12.39 -9.81 -3.16
N LYS A 40 12.28 -10.35 -4.38
CA LYS A 40 13.20 -10.04 -5.48
C LYS A 40 12.62 -9.03 -6.47
N ARG A 41 11.30 -8.82 -6.50
CA ARG A 41 10.69 -7.83 -7.38
C ARG A 41 11.12 -6.42 -7.01
N LYS A 42 11.38 -5.60 -8.02
CA LYS A 42 11.79 -4.21 -7.87
C LYS A 42 10.69 -3.39 -7.18
N ALA A 43 11.11 -2.46 -6.33
CA ALA A 43 10.21 -1.55 -5.61
C ALA A 43 9.24 -0.81 -6.56
N SER A 44 9.72 -0.36 -7.73
CA SER A 44 8.91 0.30 -8.76
C SER A 44 7.73 -0.53 -9.25
N ASP A 45 7.93 -1.83 -9.39
CA ASP A 45 6.89 -2.74 -9.89
C ASP A 45 5.92 -3.09 -8.77
N ILE A 46 6.43 -3.27 -7.55
CA ILE A 46 5.61 -3.46 -6.35
C ILE A 46 4.73 -2.25 -6.08
N ALA A 47 5.24 -1.03 -6.20
CA ALA A 47 4.46 0.19 -6.04
C ALA A 47 3.27 0.26 -7.01
N LYS A 48 3.46 -0.15 -8.27
CA LYS A 48 2.40 -0.18 -9.28
C LYS A 48 1.34 -1.22 -8.92
N LEU A 49 1.77 -2.40 -8.47
CA LEU A 49 0.87 -3.46 -8.04
C LEU A 49 0.07 -3.09 -6.79
N ILE A 50 0.71 -2.45 -5.82
CA ILE A 50 0.03 -1.94 -4.61
C ILE A 50 -1.02 -0.92 -5.01
N LYS A 51 -0.66 0.08 -5.83
CA LYS A 51 -1.62 1.07 -6.34
C LYS A 51 -2.85 0.38 -6.93
N ASN A 52 -2.64 -0.56 -7.84
CA ASN A 52 -3.74 -1.30 -8.49
C ASN A 52 -4.57 -2.11 -7.50
N LYS A 53 -3.95 -2.83 -6.56
CA LYS A 53 -4.67 -3.62 -5.56
C LYS A 53 -5.44 -2.76 -4.56
N LEU A 54 -4.93 -1.59 -4.22
CA LEU A 54 -5.62 -0.66 -3.34
C LEU A 54 -6.88 -0.10 -4.02
N ILE A 55 -6.76 0.44 -5.24
CA ILE A 55 -7.90 1.04 -5.96
C ILE A 55 -9.02 0.04 -6.24
N LEU A 56 -8.69 -1.23 -6.52
CA LEU A 56 -9.70 -2.28 -6.81
C LEU A 56 -10.57 -2.64 -5.59
N LYS A 57 -10.12 -2.30 -4.38
CA LYS A 57 -10.82 -2.60 -3.13
C LYS A 57 -11.49 -1.35 -2.53
N LEU A 58 -11.42 -0.20 -3.19
CA LEU A 58 -11.99 1.06 -2.73
C LEU A 58 -13.28 1.37 -3.49
N ASP A 59 -14.17 2.11 -2.85
CA ASP A 59 -15.36 2.69 -3.49
C ASP A 59 -14.95 3.65 -4.62
N SER A 60 -15.81 3.84 -5.63
CA SER A 60 -15.50 4.58 -6.87
C SER A 60 -14.87 5.96 -6.62
N ASP A 61 -15.50 6.77 -5.77
CA ASP A 61 -15.10 8.16 -5.56
C ASP A 61 -13.76 8.24 -4.81
N ILE A 62 -13.54 7.33 -3.86
CA ILE A 62 -12.30 7.22 -3.11
C ILE A 62 -11.19 6.67 -4.02
N SER A 63 -11.51 5.70 -4.87
CA SER A 63 -10.56 5.06 -5.78
C SER A 63 -9.92 6.07 -6.73
N GLU A 64 -10.66 7.05 -7.24
CA GLU A 64 -10.14 8.09 -8.14
C GLU A 64 -9.11 9.00 -7.42
N ILE A 65 -9.31 9.28 -6.12
CA ILE A 65 -8.32 10.04 -5.31
C ILE A 65 -6.98 9.30 -5.28
N TYR A 66 -6.99 8.00 -4.97
CA TYR A 66 -5.76 7.19 -4.88
C TYR A 66 -5.16 6.89 -6.26
N LYS A 67 -5.98 6.77 -7.29
CA LYS A 67 -5.54 6.64 -8.68
C LYS A 67 -4.84 7.91 -9.17
N GLY A 68 -5.27 9.09 -8.72
CA GLY A 68 -4.62 10.37 -9.01
C GLY A 68 -3.26 10.57 -8.35
N LYS A 69 -2.92 9.80 -7.31
CA LYS A 69 -1.62 9.87 -6.62
C LYS A 69 -0.47 9.40 -7.51
N SER A 70 0.67 10.08 -7.40
CA SER A 70 1.87 9.70 -8.15
C SER A 70 2.44 8.38 -7.66
N ILE A 71 3.14 7.66 -8.54
CA ILE A 71 3.76 6.38 -8.16
C ILE A 71 4.81 6.56 -7.05
N ASP A 72 5.43 7.74 -6.96
CA ASP A 72 6.41 8.08 -5.94
C ASP A 72 5.82 8.08 -4.53
N GLU A 73 4.54 8.42 -4.36
CA GLU A 73 3.87 8.30 -3.05
C GLU A 73 3.81 6.84 -2.59
N TYR A 74 3.57 5.90 -3.50
CA TYR A 74 3.58 4.47 -3.21
C TYR A 74 4.99 3.94 -3.00
N LEU A 75 5.99 4.46 -3.72
CA LEU A 75 7.39 4.07 -3.55
C LEU A 75 7.96 4.50 -2.20
N ARG A 76 7.65 5.72 -1.76
CA ARG A 76 8.21 6.30 -0.53
C ARG A 76 7.84 5.55 0.75
N VAL A 77 6.76 4.76 0.73
CA VAL A 77 6.32 3.97 1.88
C VAL A 77 6.91 2.56 1.91
N LEU A 78 7.64 2.17 0.85
CA LEU A 78 8.27 0.85 0.78
C LEU A 78 9.57 0.82 1.60
N PRO A 79 9.86 -0.29 2.29
CA PRO A 79 11.19 -0.56 2.80
C PRO A 79 12.23 -0.57 1.67
N PRO A 80 13.51 -0.32 1.98
CA PRO A 80 14.57 -0.47 0.98
C PRO A 80 14.68 -1.92 0.50
N GLY A 81 15.09 -2.10 -0.76
CA GLY A 81 15.26 -3.41 -1.38
C GLY A 81 14.08 -3.85 -2.25
N GLY A 82 13.97 -5.16 -2.48
CA GLY A 82 12.87 -5.77 -3.23
C GLY A 82 11.78 -6.32 -2.31
N ALA A 83 10.59 -6.53 -2.87
CA ALA A 83 9.44 -7.05 -2.14
C ALA A 83 8.63 -8.04 -2.99
N GLU A 84 7.76 -8.82 -2.36
CA GLU A 84 6.67 -9.53 -3.01
C GLU A 84 5.36 -9.20 -2.30
N ILE A 85 4.25 -9.24 -3.03
CA ILE A 85 2.92 -9.17 -2.43
C ILE A 85 2.60 -10.53 -1.80
N VAL A 86 2.05 -10.48 -0.60
CA VAL A 86 1.42 -11.65 0.03
C VAL A 86 -0.01 -11.69 -0.49
N ASP A 87 -0.24 -12.51 -1.52
CA ASP A 87 -1.60 -12.76 -1.99
C ASP A 87 -2.34 -13.54 -0.90
N ASN A 88 -3.46 -12.97 -0.45
CA ASN A 88 -4.50 -13.65 0.32
C ASN A 88 -5.64 -13.99 -0.64
#